data_AF-A0A0A2V050-F1
#
_entry.id   AF-A0A0A2V050-F1
#
_cell.length_a   1.000
_cell.length_b   1.000
_cell.length_c   1.000
_cell.angle_alpha   90.00
_cell.angle_beta   90.00
_cell.angle_gamma   90.00
#
_symmetry.space_group_name_H-M   'P 1'
#
loop_
_entity.id
_entity.type
_entity.pdbx_description
1 polymer ?
#
loop_
_entity_poly.entity_id
_entity_poly.type
_entity_poly.pdbx_seq_one_letter_code
_entity_poly.pdbx_strand_id
1 'polypeptide(L)'
;MASPTSPAIWLPSLKVRQLQRLASLTGILSSGAKSILIERLYQNLHVSTQQPVHNVNQEECSIDDKKTASILSIDMGIRNLAFAHLVVPAAGRAGRTKSGEFKPPILRAWYRLAVPSFVSNPDRALNFNLEDEMRAKKKITKDRKSKPLNGPDASSGCDSTHVPGNGDGNKVKQKESFAPKVYAAHAYTLMSSLLATYKPTHVLIERQRFRSGGGSTVPEWTIRMLYAVLRAMQQERKGEIANIVVQGVDPQRAFPPKGKLMGSLQTPNVSKKISSSRCKQIKIDRIGELLSSCIGLDADSTASTGTGGHLGIILGDDGQIHEVVKAYLKKWKKLKGGKLSTMRTSGATTDNSQALEIEKLDDLADCLLQGITWLEWQNTLQNVARHGFDVVSSKIGD
;
A
#
# COMPACT_ATOMS: atom_id res chain seq x y z
N MET A 1 -46.28 -0.86 1.96
CA MET A 1 -44.83 -0.73 2.21
C MET A 1 -44.12 -1.61 1.18
N ALA A 2 -43.58 -1.03 0.11
CA ALA A 2 -42.86 -1.81 -0.89
C ALA A 2 -41.57 -2.35 -0.25
N SER A 3 -41.43 -3.67 -0.19
CA SER A 3 -40.20 -4.35 0.25
C SER A 3 -39.03 -3.84 -0.61
N PRO A 4 -37.85 -3.56 -0.03
CA PRO A 4 -36.68 -3.21 -0.83
C PRO A 4 -36.40 -4.39 -1.77
N THR A 5 -36.61 -4.18 -3.07
CA THR A 5 -36.26 -5.14 -4.12
C THR A 5 -34.80 -5.55 -3.91
N SER A 6 -34.58 -6.83 -3.59
CA SER A 6 -33.24 -7.35 -3.33
C SER A 6 -32.32 -6.98 -4.51
N PRO A 7 -31.25 -6.19 -4.29
CA PRO A 7 -30.46 -5.58 -5.37
C PRO A 7 -29.68 -6.60 -6.22
N ALA A 8 -29.78 -7.89 -5.92
CA ALA A 8 -28.91 -8.93 -6.46
C ALA A 8 -29.65 -10.20 -6.96
N ILE A 9 -30.96 -10.13 -7.23
CA ILE A 9 -31.76 -11.27 -7.74
C ILE A 9 -31.23 -11.82 -9.07
N TRP A 10 -30.47 -11.02 -9.82
CA TRP A 10 -29.84 -11.39 -11.09
C TRP A 10 -28.56 -12.23 -10.95
N LEU A 11 -27.97 -12.36 -9.75
CA LEU A 11 -26.73 -13.15 -9.59
C LEU A 11 -26.86 -14.62 -10.05
N PRO A 12 -27.96 -15.34 -9.76
CA PRO A 12 -28.13 -16.73 -10.20
C PRO A 12 -28.20 -16.92 -11.72
N SER A 13 -28.64 -15.91 -12.48
CA SER A 13 -28.74 -16.01 -13.94
C SER A 13 -27.38 -15.93 -14.64
N LEU A 14 -26.35 -15.41 -13.97
CA LEU A 14 -25.01 -15.28 -14.53
C LEU A 14 -24.26 -16.62 -14.65
N LYS A 15 -23.42 -16.73 -15.69
CA LYS A 15 -22.47 -17.83 -15.85
C LYS A 15 -21.37 -17.76 -14.80
N VAL A 16 -20.75 -18.90 -14.49
CA VAL A 16 -19.65 -18.97 -13.50
C VAL A 16 -18.53 -17.99 -13.84
N ARG A 17 -18.12 -17.89 -15.12
CA ARG A 17 -17.09 -16.94 -15.55
C ARG A 17 -17.47 -15.48 -15.29
N GLN A 18 -18.74 -15.13 -15.48
CA GLN A 18 -19.25 -13.77 -15.22
C GLN A 18 -19.21 -13.46 -13.73
N LEU A 19 -19.63 -14.41 -12.88
CA LEU A 19 -19.54 -14.28 -11.42
C LEU A 19 -18.09 -14.14 -10.94
N GLN A 20 -17.16 -14.91 -11.52
CA GLN A 20 -15.73 -14.82 -11.20
C GLN A 20 -15.13 -13.46 -11.59
N ARG A 21 -15.54 -12.92 -12.76
CA ARG A 21 -15.14 -11.58 -13.21
C ARG A 21 -15.71 -10.50 -12.29
N LEU A 22 -17.00 -10.58 -11.97
CA LEU A 22 -17.63 -9.66 -11.03
C LEU A 22 -16.94 -9.67 -9.66
N ALA A 23 -16.71 -10.87 -9.09
CA ALA A 23 -15.99 -11.01 -7.83
C ALA A 23 -14.58 -10.40 -7.90
N SER A 24 -13.89 -10.55 -9.03
CA SER A 24 -12.56 -9.96 -9.21
C SER A 24 -12.61 -8.42 -9.30
N LEU A 25 -13.64 -7.87 -9.94
CA LEU A 25 -13.87 -6.42 -10.06
C LEU A 25 -14.30 -5.77 -8.73
N THR A 26 -14.87 -6.53 -7.81
CA THR A 26 -15.30 -6.07 -6.48
C THR A 26 -14.38 -6.50 -5.34
N GLY A 27 -13.23 -7.11 -5.65
CA GLY A 27 -12.24 -7.54 -4.64
C GLY A 27 -12.62 -8.79 -3.84
N ILE A 28 -13.72 -9.46 -4.20
CA ILE A 28 -14.21 -10.68 -3.58
C ILE A 28 -13.40 -11.89 -4.09
N LEU A 29 -13.27 -12.92 -3.26
CA LEU A 29 -12.63 -14.17 -3.66
C LEU A 29 -13.39 -14.81 -4.82
N SER A 30 -12.74 -14.96 -5.98
CA SER A 30 -13.33 -15.45 -7.22
C SER A 30 -13.25 -16.97 -7.42
N SER A 31 -12.77 -17.74 -6.44
CA SER A 31 -12.71 -19.21 -6.51
C SER A 31 -13.88 -19.89 -5.80
N GLY A 32 -14.24 -21.10 -6.25
CA GLY A 32 -15.26 -21.94 -5.62
C GLY A 32 -16.45 -22.27 -6.53
N ALA A 33 -17.40 -23.03 -5.98
CA ALA A 33 -18.64 -23.40 -6.66
C ALA A 33 -19.53 -22.18 -6.95
N LYS A 34 -20.43 -22.30 -7.95
CA LYS A 34 -21.34 -21.22 -8.37
C LYS A 34 -22.17 -20.67 -7.21
N SER A 35 -22.75 -21.56 -6.40
CA SER A 35 -23.57 -21.19 -5.23
C SER A 35 -22.78 -20.35 -4.22
N ILE A 36 -21.57 -20.77 -3.89
CA ILE A 36 -20.68 -20.07 -2.96
C ILE A 36 -20.26 -18.69 -3.50
N LEU A 37 -20.00 -18.59 -4.82
CA LEU A 37 -19.71 -17.28 -5.44
C LEU A 37 -20.90 -16.33 -5.34
N ILE A 38 -22.11 -16.81 -5.63
CA ILE A 38 -23.35 -16.03 -5.52
C ILE A 38 -23.56 -15.57 -4.08
N GLU A 39 -23.41 -16.46 -3.11
CA GLU A 39 -23.58 -16.15 -1.68
C GLU A 39 -22.62 -15.04 -1.24
N ARG A 40 -21.32 -15.16 -1.56
CA ARG A 40 -20.33 -14.13 -1.22
C ARG A 40 -20.66 -12.78 -1.87
N LEU A 41 -21.05 -12.80 -3.14
CA LEU A 41 -21.43 -11.58 -3.87
C LEU A 41 -22.67 -10.94 -3.24
N TYR A 42 -23.68 -11.74 -2.91
CA TYR A 42 -24.90 -11.29 -2.26
C TYR A 42 -24.61 -10.61 -0.91
N GLN A 43 -23.80 -11.24 -0.06
CA GLN A 43 -23.40 -10.69 1.24
C GLN A 43 -22.70 -9.33 1.11
N ASN A 44 -21.75 -9.20 0.19
CA ASN A 44 -20.99 -7.94 0.03
C ASN A 44 -21.82 -6.83 -0.64
N LEU A 45 -22.69 -7.16 -1.60
CA LEU A 45 -23.58 -6.20 -2.22
C LEU A 45 -24.67 -5.72 -1.26
N HIS A 46 -25.17 -6.59 -0.39
CA HIS A 46 -26.13 -6.23 0.65
C HIS A 46 -25.54 -5.31 1.71
N VAL A 47 -24.34 -5.60 2.22
CA VAL A 47 -23.66 -4.74 3.19
C VAL A 47 -23.46 -3.33 2.63
N SER A 48 -23.23 -3.19 1.33
CA SER A 48 -23.14 -1.88 0.68
C SER A 48 -24.46 -1.08 0.67
N THR A 49 -25.62 -1.74 0.81
CA THR A 49 -26.94 -1.07 0.79
C THR A 49 -27.50 -0.75 2.16
N GLN A 50 -26.99 -1.39 3.22
CA GLN A 50 -27.49 -1.18 4.58
C GLN A 50 -26.52 -0.32 5.40
N GLN A 51 -27.09 0.64 6.13
CA GLN A 51 -26.39 1.38 7.18
C GLN A 51 -25.91 0.41 8.27
N PRO A 52 -24.80 0.72 8.95
CA PRO A 52 -24.11 -0.21 9.84
C PRO A 52 -25.04 -0.66 10.97
N VAL A 53 -25.46 -1.93 10.92
CA VAL A 53 -26.10 -2.59 12.07
C VAL A 53 -24.97 -3.24 12.83
N HIS A 54 -24.70 -2.74 14.04
CA HIS A 54 -23.65 -3.20 14.95
C HIS A 54 -23.72 -4.72 15.19
N ASN A 55 -23.10 -5.50 14.32
CA ASN A 55 -22.80 -6.91 14.55
C ASN A 55 -21.28 -7.03 14.65
N VAL A 56 -20.84 -7.22 15.90
CA VAL A 56 -19.45 -7.19 16.41
C VAL A 56 -18.49 -8.19 15.70
N ASN A 57 -19.00 -9.03 14.80
CA ASN A 57 -18.22 -10.09 14.14
C ASN A 57 -18.09 -9.94 12.61
N GLN A 58 -18.60 -8.86 12.01
CA GLN A 58 -18.35 -8.55 10.60
C GLN A 58 -17.53 -7.27 10.48
N GLU A 59 -16.30 -7.39 10.00
CA GLU A 59 -15.48 -6.25 9.59
C GLU A 59 -16.22 -5.52 8.46
N GLU A 60 -16.94 -4.45 8.79
CA GLU A 60 -17.64 -3.61 7.82
C GLU A 60 -16.63 -3.10 6.78
N CYS A 61 -16.84 -3.49 5.53
CA CYS A 61 -15.84 -3.31 4.46
C CYS A 61 -16.14 -2.09 3.57
N SER A 62 -17.25 -1.39 3.81
CA SER A 62 -17.76 -0.33 2.91
C SER A 62 -17.41 1.07 3.39
N ILE A 63 -17.15 1.96 2.43
CA ILE A 63 -17.01 3.40 2.68
C ILE A 63 -18.41 4.03 2.84
N ASP A 64 -18.64 4.74 3.95
CA ASP A 64 -19.84 5.56 4.15
C ASP A 64 -19.76 6.85 3.31
N ASP A 65 -20.69 7.01 2.37
CA ASP A 65 -20.77 8.18 1.48
C ASP A 65 -20.89 9.52 2.21
N LYS A 66 -21.42 9.52 3.43
CA LYS A 66 -21.64 10.74 4.20
C LYS A 66 -20.37 11.23 4.89
N LYS A 67 -19.33 10.40 4.97
CA LYS A 67 -18.11 10.70 5.72
C LYS A 67 -16.89 10.65 4.81
N THR A 68 -15.90 11.46 5.14
CA THR A 68 -14.60 11.40 4.49
C THR A 68 -13.92 10.10 4.90
N ALA A 69 -13.52 9.28 3.93
CA ALA A 69 -12.76 8.07 4.21
C ALA A 69 -11.27 8.39 4.21
N SER A 70 -10.57 7.92 5.24
CA SER A 70 -9.13 8.04 5.42
C SER A 70 -8.53 6.63 5.36
N ILE A 71 -7.81 6.33 4.29
CA ILE A 71 -7.33 4.98 3.95
C ILE A 71 -5.81 4.94 4.09
N LEU A 72 -5.31 4.14 5.03
CA LEU A 72 -3.88 3.90 5.21
C LEU A 72 -3.53 2.53 4.61
N SER A 73 -2.84 2.53 3.47
CA SER A 73 -2.39 1.30 2.80
C SER A 73 -0.95 1.01 3.13
N ILE A 74 -0.69 -0.15 3.74
CA ILE A 74 0.64 -0.56 4.21
C ILE A 74 1.09 -1.79 3.43
N ASP A 75 2.26 -1.68 2.79
CA ASP A 75 3.00 -2.78 2.18
C ASP A 75 4.15 -3.18 3.12
N MET A 76 4.14 -4.45 3.52
CA MET A 76 4.88 -4.88 4.70
C MET A 76 6.23 -5.50 4.34
N GLY A 77 7.29 -4.79 4.73
CA GLY A 77 8.64 -5.33 4.82
C GLY A 77 9.41 -4.71 5.97
N ILE A 78 10.14 -5.50 6.76
CA ILE A 78 10.75 -4.99 8.01
C ILE A 78 11.84 -3.92 7.78
N ARG A 79 12.49 -3.95 6.62
CA ARG A 79 13.53 -2.99 6.19
C ARG A 79 13.06 -2.06 5.07
N ASN A 80 11.82 -2.21 4.65
CA ASN A 80 11.27 -1.61 3.44
C ASN A 80 9.76 -1.41 3.57
N LEU A 81 9.30 -1.08 4.78
CA LEU A 81 7.90 -0.83 5.04
C LEU A 81 7.49 0.37 4.21
N ALA A 82 6.49 0.23 3.36
CA ALA A 82 5.99 1.35 2.59
C ALA A 82 4.53 1.59 2.95
N PHE A 83 4.11 2.84 2.96
CA PHE A 83 2.70 3.15 3.14
C PHE A 83 2.26 4.31 2.25
N ALA A 84 0.97 4.33 1.93
CA ALA A 84 0.29 5.42 1.28
C ALA A 84 -0.94 5.81 2.10
N HIS A 85 -1.17 7.11 2.27
CA HIS A 85 -2.37 7.65 2.88
C HIS A 85 -3.23 8.33 1.82
N LEU A 86 -4.40 7.76 1.57
CA LEU A 86 -5.37 8.22 0.59
C LEU A 86 -6.62 8.73 1.32
N VAL A 87 -7.09 9.91 0.94
CA VAL A 87 -8.33 10.50 1.48
C VAL A 87 -9.38 10.58 0.39
N VAL A 88 -10.54 9.99 0.63
CA VAL A 88 -11.73 10.07 -0.23
C VAL A 88 -12.69 11.09 0.40
N PRO A 89 -12.91 12.27 -0.22
CA PRO A 89 -13.82 13.27 0.33
C PRO A 89 -15.27 12.75 0.45
N ALA A 90 -16.00 13.20 1.47
CA ALA A 90 -17.43 12.88 1.63
C ALA A 90 -18.27 13.34 0.42
N ALA A 91 -19.28 12.57 0.02
CA ALA A 91 -20.12 12.86 -1.15
C ALA A 91 -20.78 14.25 -1.07
N GLY A 92 -21.20 14.68 0.13
CA GLY A 92 -21.81 16.00 0.38
C GLY A 92 -20.87 17.21 0.23
N ARG A 93 -19.55 16.99 0.22
CA ARG A 93 -18.54 18.02 -0.08
C ARG A 93 -17.89 17.81 -1.44
N ALA A 94 -18.64 17.27 -2.39
CA ALA A 94 -18.19 16.96 -3.74
C ALA A 94 -17.29 15.71 -3.82
N GLY A 95 -17.64 14.63 -3.10
CA GLY A 95 -16.88 13.35 -3.10
C GLY A 95 -17.23 12.34 -4.21
N ARG A 96 -18.35 12.55 -4.93
CA ARG A 96 -18.71 11.74 -6.11
C ARG A 96 -18.77 12.58 -7.38
N THR A 97 -18.55 11.94 -8.53
CA THR A 97 -18.85 12.50 -9.85
C THR A 97 -20.37 12.54 -10.07
N LYS A 98 -20.83 13.26 -11.11
CA LYS A 98 -22.26 13.24 -11.49
C LYS A 98 -22.76 11.83 -11.84
N SER A 99 -21.88 10.93 -12.29
CA SER A 99 -22.18 9.52 -12.55
C SER A 99 -22.22 8.66 -11.29
N GLY A 100 -22.00 9.24 -10.11
CA GLY A 100 -21.97 8.52 -8.86
C GLY A 100 -20.67 7.75 -8.62
N GLU A 101 -19.59 7.96 -9.38
CA GLU A 101 -18.30 7.34 -9.06
C GLU A 101 -17.57 8.13 -7.98
N PHE A 102 -16.68 7.50 -7.22
CA PHE A 102 -15.76 8.24 -6.35
C PHE A 102 -14.96 9.25 -7.17
N LYS A 103 -14.83 10.47 -6.63
CA LYS A 103 -13.82 11.40 -7.13
C LYS A 103 -12.42 10.85 -6.86
N PRO A 104 -11.41 11.31 -7.63
CA PRO A 104 -10.02 11.00 -7.36
C PRO A 104 -9.65 11.21 -5.89
N PRO A 105 -9.09 10.20 -5.18
CA PRO A 105 -8.61 10.36 -3.82
C PRO A 105 -7.41 11.31 -3.76
N ILE A 106 -7.27 11.97 -2.62
CA ILE A 106 -6.13 12.83 -2.32
C ILE A 106 -5.04 11.96 -1.68
N LEU A 107 -3.88 11.89 -2.32
CA LEU A 107 -2.67 11.26 -1.78
C LEU A 107 -1.98 12.25 -0.84
N ARG A 108 -2.15 12.03 0.48
CA ARG A 108 -1.63 12.92 1.52
C ARG A 108 -0.24 12.54 2.01
N ALA A 109 0.10 11.26 1.94
CA ALA A 109 1.41 10.76 2.34
C ALA A 109 1.78 9.52 1.54
N TRP A 110 3.07 9.37 1.22
CA TRP A 110 3.58 8.22 0.50
C TRP A 110 5.06 8.03 0.83
N TYR A 111 5.37 7.08 1.71
CA TYR A 111 6.70 6.96 2.28
C TYR A 111 7.16 5.51 2.35
N ARG A 112 8.48 5.35 2.33
CA ARG A 112 9.18 4.10 2.56
C ARG A 112 10.10 4.28 3.76
N LEU A 113 9.96 3.38 4.72
CA LEU A 113 10.61 3.41 6.01
C LEU A 113 11.37 2.11 6.31
N ALA A 114 12.42 2.19 7.11
CA ALA A 114 12.98 1.04 7.79
C ALA A 114 12.57 1.09 9.28
N VAL A 115 11.78 0.10 9.70
CA VAL A 115 11.20 0.04 11.06
C VAL A 115 12.23 0.25 12.19
N PRO A 116 13.47 -0.31 12.12
CA PRO A 116 14.45 -0.13 13.19
C PRO A 116 14.97 1.30 13.35
N SER A 117 15.05 2.10 12.28
CA SER A 117 15.53 3.49 12.36
C SER A 117 14.52 4.41 13.04
N PHE A 118 13.25 4.01 13.05
CA PHE A 118 12.15 4.79 13.59
C PHE A 118 12.18 4.92 15.12
N VAL A 119 12.70 3.92 15.83
CA VAL A 119 12.64 3.88 17.31
C VAL A 119 13.87 4.46 17.98
N SER A 120 14.93 4.77 17.23
CA SER A 120 16.10 5.44 17.79
C SER A 120 15.80 6.88 18.27
N ASN A 121 14.60 7.42 18.02
CA ASN A 121 14.21 8.75 18.49
C ASN A 121 12.69 8.85 18.78
N PRO A 122 12.20 8.32 19.92
CA PRO A 122 10.77 8.31 20.25
C PRO A 122 10.17 9.71 20.45
N ASP A 123 11.00 10.72 20.76
CA ASP A 123 10.56 12.10 21.01
C ASP A 123 10.35 12.93 19.72
N ARG A 124 10.81 12.43 18.56
CA ARG A 124 10.43 13.01 17.27
C ARG A 124 9.05 12.50 16.89
N ALA A 125 8.02 13.18 17.38
CA ALA A 125 6.67 13.10 16.83
C ALA A 125 6.76 13.26 15.30
N LEU A 126 6.57 12.15 14.57
CA LEU A 126 6.48 11.98 13.11
C LEU A 126 7.01 13.10 12.19
N ASN A 127 8.18 13.65 12.50
CA ASN A 127 8.97 14.34 11.49
C ASN A 127 9.65 13.23 10.70
N PHE A 128 8.97 12.78 9.65
CA PHE A 128 9.57 11.99 8.59
C PHE A 128 10.69 12.85 7.99
N ASN A 129 11.87 12.86 8.63
CA ASN A 129 13.09 13.38 8.03
C ASN A 129 13.47 12.40 6.93
N LEU A 130 12.79 12.59 5.81
CA LEU A 130 12.80 11.86 4.55
C LEU A 130 14.23 11.64 4.03
N GLU A 131 15.14 12.52 4.45
CA GLU A 131 16.55 12.51 4.06
C GLU A 131 17.29 11.24 4.51
N ASP A 132 17.12 10.75 5.73
CA ASP A 132 18.03 9.70 6.25
C ASP A 132 17.70 8.30 5.71
N GLU A 133 16.44 8.02 5.39
CA GLU A 133 16.01 6.69 4.91
C GLU A 133 15.90 6.58 3.39
N MET A 134 15.68 7.69 2.69
CA MET A 134 15.66 7.72 1.22
C MET A 134 17.02 8.04 0.59
N ARG A 135 18.12 8.18 1.36
CA ARG A 135 19.47 8.38 0.80
C ARG A 135 20.26 7.09 0.70
N ALA A 136 20.98 6.93 -0.41
CA ALA A 136 21.96 5.86 -0.57
C ALA A 136 23.07 5.99 0.48
N LYS A 137 23.22 4.97 1.34
CA LYS A 137 24.41 4.82 2.17
C LYS A 137 25.61 4.67 1.23
N LYS A 138 26.47 5.70 1.13
CA LYS A 138 27.72 5.65 0.35
C LYS A 138 28.46 4.34 0.69
N LYS A 139 28.61 3.46 -0.31
CA LYS A 139 29.49 2.29 -0.21
C LYS A 139 30.91 2.82 -0.06
N ILE A 140 31.44 2.82 1.16
CA ILE A 140 32.88 2.97 1.39
C ILE A 140 33.52 1.71 0.82
N THR A 141 34.20 1.87 -0.32
CA THR A 141 35.14 0.90 -0.87
C THR A 141 36.27 0.73 0.14
N LYS A 142 36.34 -0.44 0.78
CA LYS A 142 37.49 -0.84 1.61
C LYS A 142 38.63 -1.23 0.67
N ASP A 143 39.64 -0.37 0.58
CA ASP A 143 40.91 -0.71 -0.02
C ASP A 143 41.71 -1.70 0.86
N ARG A 144 42.49 -2.51 0.15
CA ARG A 144 43.20 -3.73 0.57
C ARG A 144 44.53 -3.45 1.30
N LYS A 145 44.96 -4.48 2.07
CA LYS A 145 46.31 -4.78 2.64
C LYS A 145 46.67 -3.96 3.89
N SER A 146 47.11 -4.54 5.01
CA SER A 146 48.16 -5.56 5.19
C SER A 146 47.99 -6.44 6.45
N LYS A 147 48.79 -7.51 6.48
CA LYS A 147 48.79 -8.76 7.29
C LYS A 147 49.20 -8.63 8.78
N PRO A 148 48.97 -9.69 9.60
CA PRO A 148 49.04 -9.70 11.08
C PRO A 148 50.35 -10.30 11.66
N LEU A 149 50.60 -10.13 12.97
CA LEU A 149 51.57 -10.95 13.71
C LEU A 149 51.18 -11.17 15.19
N ASN A 150 50.90 -12.45 15.48
CA ASN A 150 51.08 -13.31 16.67
C ASN A 150 51.41 -12.76 18.08
N GLY A 151 50.83 -13.44 19.08
CA GLY A 151 51.40 -13.64 20.43
C GLY A 151 50.35 -13.93 21.51
N PRO A 152 50.23 -15.18 22.02
CA PRO A 152 49.16 -15.60 22.95
C PRO A 152 49.59 -15.54 24.44
N ASP A 153 48.60 -15.74 25.32
CA ASP A 153 48.64 -16.17 26.74
C ASP A 153 47.68 -15.30 27.57
N ALA A 154 47.05 -15.70 28.66
CA ALA A 154 46.59 -16.95 29.23
C ALA A 154 45.73 -16.52 30.43
N SER A 155 44.75 -17.34 30.79
CA SER A 155 44.09 -17.41 32.11
C SER A 155 43.10 -16.30 32.53
N SER A 156 41.86 -16.74 32.71
CA SER A 156 41.11 -16.73 33.99
C SER A 156 40.63 -15.39 34.58
N GLY A 157 39.32 -15.34 34.84
CA GLY A 157 38.78 -14.58 35.98
C GLY A 157 37.59 -13.70 35.64
N CYS A 158 36.40 -14.20 35.96
CA CYS A 158 35.20 -13.40 36.17
C CYS A 158 35.41 -12.38 37.29
N ASP A 159 35.00 -11.13 37.09
CA ASP A 159 33.98 -10.44 37.89
C ASP A 159 33.90 -8.97 37.47
N SER A 160 32.71 -8.42 37.69
CA SER A 160 32.21 -7.11 37.28
C SER A 160 32.94 -6.00 38.02
N THR A 161 33.43 -4.97 37.31
CA THR A 161 33.30 -3.57 37.72
C THR A 161 33.79 -2.59 36.64
N HIS A 162 33.08 -1.47 36.62
CA HIS A 162 33.09 -0.33 35.71
C HIS A 162 34.42 0.45 35.69
N VAL A 163 35.07 0.63 34.53
CA VAL A 163 36.09 1.68 34.29
C VAL A 163 36.06 2.11 32.80
N PRO A 164 36.09 3.42 32.47
CA PRO A 164 35.90 3.93 31.11
C PRO A 164 37.20 3.88 30.30
N GLY A 165 37.14 3.42 29.06
CA GLY A 165 38.32 3.25 28.21
C GLY A 165 38.07 3.59 26.74
N ASN A 166 38.78 4.60 26.27
CA ASN A 166 38.95 5.00 24.86
C ASN A 166 39.17 3.79 23.94
N GLY A 167 38.38 3.67 22.87
CA GLY A 167 38.52 2.59 21.90
C GLY A 167 37.78 2.84 20.58
N ASP A 168 38.53 3.37 19.63
CA ASP A 168 38.44 3.23 18.16
C ASP A 168 37.06 3.12 17.47
N GLY A 169 36.74 4.14 16.66
CA GLY A 169 35.45 4.42 16.04
C GLY A 169 35.03 3.52 14.89
N ASN A 170 35.01 2.21 15.09
CA ASN A 170 34.42 1.28 14.14
C ASN A 170 32.89 1.33 14.29
N LYS A 171 32.17 1.99 13.36
CA LYS A 171 30.69 1.95 13.29
C LYS A 171 30.22 0.51 13.05
N VAL A 172 30.16 -0.29 14.11
CA VAL A 172 29.49 -1.59 14.12
C VAL A 172 28.04 -1.30 13.76
N LYS A 173 27.61 -1.73 12.56
CA LYS A 173 26.19 -1.75 12.21
C LYS A 173 25.52 -2.61 13.27
N GLN A 174 24.83 -1.99 14.23
CA GLN A 174 24.05 -2.72 15.22
C GLN A 174 23.13 -3.68 14.46
N LYS A 175 23.35 -4.98 14.66
CA LYS A 175 22.59 -6.02 13.97
C LYS A 175 21.16 -5.91 14.48
N GLU A 176 20.23 -5.57 13.59
CA GLU A 176 18.81 -5.46 13.91
C GLU A 176 18.35 -6.70 14.68
N SER A 177 17.77 -6.48 15.86
CA SER A 177 17.20 -7.55 16.67
C SER A 177 15.76 -7.80 16.26
N PHE A 178 15.46 -9.03 15.85
CA PHE A 178 14.10 -9.50 15.56
C PHE A 178 13.46 -10.17 16.78
N ALA A 179 14.03 -9.97 17.99
CA ALA A 179 13.45 -10.49 19.21
C ALA A 179 12.02 -9.94 19.39
N PRO A 180 11.02 -10.79 19.71
CA PRO A 180 9.62 -10.37 19.80
C PRO A 180 9.39 -9.13 20.66
N LYS A 181 10.09 -9.02 21.80
CA LYS A 181 10.02 -7.85 22.70
C LYS A 181 10.43 -6.54 22.00
N VAL A 182 11.53 -6.56 21.26
CA VAL A 182 12.05 -5.37 20.55
C VAL A 182 11.14 -5.02 19.38
N TYR A 183 10.76 -6.03 18.60
CA TYR A 183 9.91 -5.81 17.44
C TYR A 183 8.49 -5.34 17.80
N ALA A 184 7.91 -5.86 18.88
CA ALA A 184 6.62 -5.42 19.39
C ALA A 184 6.63 -3.94 19.78
N ALA A 185 7.70 -3.46 20.44
CA ALA A 185 7.86 -2.04 20.77
C ALA A 185 7.96 -1.17 19.49
N HIS A 186 8.69 -1.64 18.48
CA HIS A 186 8.76 -0.94 17.19
C HIS A 186 7.42 -0.88 16.47
N ALA A 187 6.71 -2.00 16.39
CA ALA A 187 5.39 -2.08 15.79
C ALA A 187 4.38 -1.19 16.54
N TYR A 188 4.41 -1.18 17.87
CA TYR A 188 3.56 -0.32 18.71
C TYR A 188 3.81 1.17 18.47
N THR A 189 5.08 1.57 18.41
CA THR A 189 5.46 2.97 18.17
C THR A 189 5.00 3.38 16.78
N LEU A 190 5.34 2.60 15.75
CA LEU A 190 4.95 2.86 14.37
C LEU A 190 3.43 2.98 14.21
N MET A 191 2.65 2.02 14.73
CA MET A 191 1.19 2.05 14.62
C MET A 191 0.58 3.19 15.42
N SER A 192 1.03 3.43 16.66
CA SER A 192 0.54 4.57 17.46
C SER A 192 0.73 5.88 16.71
N SER A 193 1.92 6.06 16.13
CA SER A 193 2.29 7.24 15.35
C SER A 193 1.42 7.38 14.10
N LEU A 194 1.34 6.35 13.23
CA LEU A 194 0.54 6.42 12.01
C LEU A 194 -0.95 6.67 12.30
N LEU A 195 -1.50 6.03 13.34
CA LEU A 195 -2.88 6.24 13.76
C LEU A 195 -3.12 7.66 14.26
N ALA A 196 -2.21 8.21 15.08
CA ALA A 196 -2.33 9.56 15.61
C ALA A 196 -2.23 10.63 14.51
N THR A 197 -1.30 10.48 13.57
CA THR A 197 -1.05 11.47 12.51
C THR A 197 -2.08 11.43 11.40
N TYR A 198 -2.43 10.24 10.90
CA TYR A 198 -3.29 10.13 9.72
C TYR A 198 -4.76 9.89 10.04
N LYS A 199 -5.08 9.51 11.28
CA LYS A 199 -6.43 9.19 11.76
C LYS A 199 -7.21 8.36 10.73
N PRO A 200 -6.69 7.17 10.35
CA PRO A 200 -7.31 6.37 9.32
C PRO A 200 -8.65 5.83 9.80
N THR A 201 -9.63 5.84 8.90
CA THR A 201 -10.88 5.08 9.05
C THR A 201 -10.67 3.61 8.64
N HIS A 202 -9.74 3.36 7.73
CA HIS A 202 -9.43 2.05 7.19
C HIS A 202 -7.92 1.86 7.13
N VAL A 203 -7.44 0.68 7.53
CA VAL A 203 -6.04 0.26 7.42
C VAL A 203 -6.00 -0.99 6.53
N LEU A 204 -5.34 -0.88 5.38
CA LEU A 204 -5.12 -1.98 4.46
C LEU A 204 -3.74 -2.57 4.70
N ILE A 205 -3.68 -3.88 4.92
CA ILE A 205 -2.42 -4.61 5.14
C ILE A 205 -2.35 -5.74 4.12
N GLU A 206 -1.22 -5.88 3.43
CA GLU A 206 -1.03 -6.99 2.50
C GLU A 206 -1.13 -8.35 3.25
N ARG A 207 -1.95 -9.28 2.74
CA ARG A 207 -1.97 -10.66 3.21
C ARG A 207 -0.75 -11.39 2.63
N GLN A 208 0.25 -11.62 3.47
CA GLN A 208 1.37 -12.45 3.06
C GLN A 208 0.93 -13.90 2.83
N ARG A 209 1.46 -14.51 1.77
CA ARG A 209 1.23 -15.92 1.48
C ARG A 209 2.01 -16.77 2.46
N PHE A 210 1.33 -17.69 3.13
CA PHE A 210 1.98 -18.79 3.82
C PHE A 210 2.88 -19.54 2.84
N ARG A 211 4.19 -19.54 3.09
CA ARG A 211 5.12 -20.36 2.32
C ARG A 211 5.58 -21.49 3.21
N SER A 212 4.90 -22.64 3.16
CA SER A 212 5.26 -23.88 3.86
C SER A 212 6.52 -24.59 3.30
N GLY A 213 7.41 -23.86 2.60
CA GLY A 213 8.50 -24.43 1.79
C GLY A 213 9.86 -23.76 1.99
N GLY A 214 10.26 -23.46 3.24
CA GLY A 214 11.67 -23.13 3.57
C GLY A 214 12.16 -21.71 3.22
N GLY A 215 11.26 -20.77 2.88
CA GLY A 215 11.60 -19.35 2.79
C GLY A 215 11.70 -18.71 4.19
N SER A 216 12.51 -17.65 4.33
CA SER A 216 12.68 -16.89 5.59
C SER A 216 11.34 -16.72 6.32
N THR A 217 11.23 -17.29 7.53
CA THR A 217 10.03 -17.24 8.39
C THR A 217 9.80 -15.87 9.01
N VAL A 218 10.85 -15.04 9.08
CA VAL A 218 10.86 -13.74 9.75
C VAL A 218 9.79 -12.75 9.24
N PRO A 219 9.52 -12.61 7.92
CA PRO A 219 8.49 -11.71 7.41
C PRO A 219 7.07 -12.11 7.84
N GLU A 220 6.81 -13.40 8.11
CA GLU A 220 5.47 -13.86 8.54
C GLU A 220 5.13 -13.37 9.96
N TRP A 221 6.11 -13.38 10.86
CA TRP A 221 5.96 -12.88 12.23
C TRP A 221 5.71 -11.36 12.27
N THR A 222 6.34 -10.61 11.36
CA THR A 222 6.21 -9.16 11.25
C THR A 222 4.75 -8.73 11.01
N ILE A 223 4.07 -9.34 10.04
CA ILE A 223 2.68 -8.99 9.71
C ILE A 223 1.73 -9.39 10.84
N ARG A 224 1.92 -10.60 11.39
CA ARG A 224 1.13 -11.07 12.53
C ARG A 224 1.29 -10.17 13.75
N MET A 225 2.50 -9.71 14.03
CA MET A 225 2.76 -8.78 15.12
C MET A 225 2.08 -7.43 14.87
N LEU A 226 2.13 -6.89 13.65
CA LEU A 226 1.49 -5.62 13.35
C LEU A 226 -0.03 -5.69 13.52
N TYR A 227 -0.62 -6.75 12.98
CA TYR A 227 -2.05 -7.02 13.13
C TYR A 227 -2.41 -7.21 14.61
N ALA A 228 -1.60 -7.95 15.38
CA ALA A 228 -1.81 -8.14 16.81
C ALA A 228 -1.72 -6.82 17.61
N VAL A 229 -0.75 -5.96 17.29
CA VAL A 229 -0.59 -4.64 17.89
C VAL A 229 -1.81 -3.76 17.59
N LEU A 230 -2.27 -3.72 16.33
CA LEU A 230 -3.47 -2.98 15.96
C LEU A 230 -4.70 -3.51 16.70
N ARG A 231 -4.91 -4.83 16.72
CA ARG A 231 -6.02 -5.45 17.46
C ARG A 231 -5.97 -5.15 18.95
N ALA A 232 -4.80 -5.22 19.57
CA ALA A 232 -4.62 -4.86 20.97
C ALA A 232 -4.97 -3.37 21.19
N MET A 233 -4.51 -2.46 20.32
CA MET A 233 -4.88 -1.06 20.41
C MET A 233 -6.38 -0.82 20.26
N GLN A 234 -7.06 -1.53 19.36
CA GLN A 234 -8.52 -1.42 19.18
C GLN A 234 -9.30 -1.87 20.43
N GLN A 235 -8.81 -2.91 21.11
CA GLN A 235 -9.44 -3.44 22.30
C GLN A 235 -9.23 -2.53 23.53
N GLU A 236 -8.02 -1.98 23.68
CA GLU A 236 -7.64 -1.15 24.82
C GLU A 236 -8.10 0.31 24.66
N ARG A 237 -7.94 0.86 23.46
CA ARG A 237 -8.25 2.27 23.15
C ARG A 237 -9.63 2.34 22.51
N LYS A 238 -10.62 2.61 23.36
CA LYS A 238 -12.00 2.93 22.94
C LYS A 238 -12.04 4.15 22.00
N GLY A 239 -13.21 4.44 21.46
CA GLY A 239 -13.45 5.63 20.63
C GLY A 239 -13.05 5.42 19.17
N GLU A 240 -12.41 6.41 18.55
CA GLU A 240 -12.12 6.40 17.11
C GLU A 240 -11.28 5.19 16.67
N ILE A 241 -10.32 4.76 17.50
CA ILE A 241 -9.42 3.63 17.18
C ILE A 241 -10.18 2.30 17.12
N ALA A 242 -11.14 2.09 18.01
CA ALA A 242 -11.96 0.87 18.03
C ALA A 242 -12.79 0.70 16.75
N ASN A 243 -13.14 1.80 16.07
CA ASN A 243 -13.95 1.80 14.86
C ASN A 243 -13.13 1.70 13.56
N ILE A 244 -11.81 1.61 13.64
CA ILE A 244 -10.96 1.49 12.45
C ILE A 244 -11.16 0.14 11.79
N VAL A 245 -11.45 0.12 10.50
CA VAL A 245 -11.57 -1.13 9.74
C VAL A 245 -10.16 -1.59 9.34
N VAL A 246 -9.73 -2.77 9.81
CA VAL A 246 -8.44 -3.35 9.41
C VAL A 246 -8.68 -4.48 8.43
N GLN A 247 -8.22 -4.32 7.19
CA GLN A 247 -8.47 -5.30 6.13
C GLN A 247 -7.19 -5.87 5.53
N GLY A 248 -7.15 -7.20 5.46
CA GLY A 248 -6.13 -7.90 4.70
C GLY A 248 -6.42 -7.90 3.18
N VAL A 249 -5.50 -7.37 2.37
CA VAL A 249 -5.61 -7.36 0.90
C VAL A 249 -4.75 -8.47 0.29
N ASP A 250 -5.35 -9.31 -0.55
CA ASP A 250 -4.61 -10.36 -1.26
C ASP A 250 -3.85 -9.77 -2.46
N PRO A 251 -2.51 -9.97 -2.56
CA PRO A 251 -1.69 -9.43 -3.64
C PRO A 251 -2.15 -9.89 -5.03
N GLN A 252 -2.72 -11.09 -5.17
CA GLN A 252 -3.24 -11.58 -6.45
C GLN A 252 -4.48 -10.85 -6.90
N ARG A 253 -5.30 -10.40 -5.94
CA ARG A 253 -6.52 -9.68 -6.26
C ARG A 253 -6.16 -8.28 -6.70
N ALA A 254 -5.25 -7.60 -6.01
CA ALA A 254 -4.83 -6.22 -6.34
C ALA A 254 -4.21 -6.11 -7.76
N PHE A 255 -3.75 -7.24 -8.33
CA PHE A 255 -3.08 -7.28 -9.62
C PHE A 255 -3.50 -8.47 -10.47
N PRO A 256 -4.70 -8.45 -11.07
CA PRO A 256 -4.99 -9.41 -12.11
C PRO A 256 -4.10 -9.07 -13.31
N PRO A 257 -3.24 -9.98 -13.80
CA PRO A 257 -2.49 -9.74 -15.02
C PRO A 257 -3.49 -9.43 -16.14
N LYS A 258 -3.25 -8.40 -16.96
CA LYS A 258 -4.16 -7.96 -18.05
C LYS A 258 -4.71 -9.14 -18.89
N GLY A 259 -3.93 -10.21 -19.06
CA GLY A 259 -4.35 -11.45 -19.75
C GLY A 259 -5.36 -12.36 -19.01
N LYS A 260 -5.76 -12.04 -17.78
CA LYS A 260 -6.83 -12.75 -17.05
C LYS A 260 -8.16 -11.98 -17.04
N LEU A 261 -8.13 -10.65 -17.20
CA LEU A 261 -9.34 -9.83 -17.31
C LEU A 261 -9.74 -9.54 -18.76
N MET A 262 -8.79 -9.35 -19.68
CA MET A 262 -9.09 -9.21 -21.10
C MET A 262 -9.18 -10.58 -21.76
N GLY A 263 -10.40 -11.08 -21.95
CA GLY A 263 -10.70 -12.21 -22.83
C GLY A 263 -10.55 -11.88 -24.32
N SER A 264 -9.55 -11.08 -24.70
CA SER A 264 -9.30 -10.75 -26.09
C SER A 264 -8.24 -11.70 -26.65
N LEU A 265 -8.69 -12.54 -27.59
CA LEU A 265 -7.91 -13.39 -28.48
C LEU A 265 -7.09 -14.49 -27.79
N GLN A 266 -7.78 -15.61 -27.54
CA GLN A 266 -7.16 -16.92 -27.48
C GLN A 266 -6.39 -17.16 -28.79
N THR A 267 -5.10 -16.88 -28.80
CA THR A 267 -4.19 -17.71 -29.57
C THR A 267 -3.93 -18.94 -28.72
N PRO A 268 -4.32 -20.14 -29.15
CA PRO A 268 -4.16 -21.36 -28.38
C PRO A 268 -2.71 -21.81 -28.51
N ASN A 269 -1.76 -21.07 -27.92
CA ASN A 269 -0.39 -21.53 -27.73
C ASN A 269 0.35 -20.56 -26.80
N VAL A 270 0.87 -21.11 -25.70
CA VAL A 270 1.83 -20.51 -24.76
C VAL A 270 1.24 -19.62 -23.65
N SER A 271 0.70 -20.23 -22.59
CA SER A 271 0.53 -19.61 -21.27
C SER A 271 1.88 -19.44 -20.55
N LYS A 272 2.80 -18.67 -21.13
CA LYS A 272 4.06 -18.32 -20.46
C LYS A 272 3.72 -17.51 -19.20
N LYS A 273 3.92 -18.13 -18.03
CA LYS A 273 3.82 -17.45 -16.73
C LYS A 273 4.68 -16.19 -16.78
N ILE A 274 4.06 -15.03 -16.58
CA ILE A 274 4.77 -13.74 -16.52
C ILE A 274 5.83 -13.85 -15.41
N SER A 275 7.08 -13.55 -15.75
CA SER A 275 8.18 -13.53 -14.78
C SER A 275 7.87 -12.56 -13.63
N SER A 276 8.34 -12.88 -12.42
CA SER A 276 8.17 -12.03 -11.24
C SER A 276 8.71 -10.61 -11.46
N SER A 277 9.85 -10.47 -12.16
CA SER A 277 10.44 -9.17 -12.50
C SER A 277 9.54 -8.36 -13.44
N ARG A 278 8.92 -9.03 -14.42
CA ARG A 278 8.00 -8.38 -15.34
C ARG A 278 6.72 -7.94 -14.64
N CYS A 279 6.19 -8.75 -13.72
CA CYS A 279 5.07 -8.36 -12.87
C CYS A 279 5.40 -7.08 -12.10
N LYS A 280 6.55 -7.04 -11.40
CA LYS A 280 7.02 -5.84 -10.69
C LYS A 280 7.09 -4.60 -11.58
N GLN A 281 7.66 -4.74 -12.78
CA GLN A 281 7.76 -3.62 -13.72
C GLN A 281 6.38 -3.10 -14.14
N ILE A 282 5.40 -3.99 -14.37
CA ILE A 282 4.02 -3.57 -14.71
C ILE A 282 3.39 -2.75 -13.58
N LYS A 283 3.65 -3.10 -12.32
CA LYS A 283 3.14 -2.34 -11.16
C LYS A 283 3.74 -0.95 -11.10
N ILE A 284 5.07 -0.87 -11.22
CA ILE A 284 5.82 0.38 -11.26
C ILE A 284 5.34 1.25 -12.42
N ASP A 285 5.15 0.67 -13.60
CA ASP A 285 4.66 1.38 -14.78
C ASP A 285 3.27 1.95 -14.58
N ARG A 286 2.35 1.19 -13.99
CA ARG A 286 0.97 1.65 -13.70
C ARG A 286 0.97 2.84 -12.76
N ILE A 287 1.78 2.83 -11.70
CA ILE A 287 1.90 3.97 -10.77
C ILE A 287 2.62 5.16 -11.43
N GLY A 288 3.66 4.91 -12.23
CA GLY A 288 4.35 5.97 -12.97
C GLY A 288 3.44 6.69 -13.97
N GLU A 289 2.61 5.95 -14.69
CA GLU A 289 1.59 6.48 -15.61
C GLU A 289 0.52 7.28 -14.86
N LEU A 290 -0.02 6.72 -13.78
CA LEU A 290 -1.01 7.38 -12.93
C LEU A 290 -0.49 8.70 -12.34
N LEU A 291 0.71 8.72 -11.77
CA LEU A 291 1.28 9.94 -11.20
C LEU A 291 1.64 10.98 -12.27
N SER A 292 2.04 10.53 -13.47
CA SER A 292 2.34 11.45 -14.57
C SER A 292 1.10 12.18 -15.08
N SER A 293 -0.08 11.54 -15.08
CA SER A 293 -1.32 12.21 -15.47
C SER A 293 -1.80 13.22 -14.42
N CYS A 294 -1.47 13.02 -13.15
CA CYS A 294 -1.90 13.91 -12.07
C CYS A 294 -1.17 15.27 -12.07
N ILE A 295 0.12 15.29 -12.46
CA ILE A 295 0.92 16.53 -12.48
C ILE A 295 0.58 17.43 -13.67
N GLY A 296 0.01 16.87 -14.74
CA GLY A 296 -0.38 17.63 -15.93
C GLY A 296 -1.76 18.31 -15.82
N LEU A 297 -2.48 18.10 -14.72
CA LEU A 297 -3.81 18.68 -14.50
C LEU A 297 -3.67 19.87 -13.56
N ASP A 298 -3.65 21.08 -14.12
CA ASP A 298 -3.88 22.30 -13.36
C ASP A 298 -5.24 22.18 -12.64
N ALA A 299 -5.29 22.62 -11.38
CA ALA A 299 -6.32 22.34 -10.37
C ALA A 299 -7.77 22.69 -10.74
N ASP A 300 -8.02 23.24 -11.93
CA ASP A 300 -9.34 23.68 -12.41
C ASP A 300 -9.97 22.75 -13.46
N SER A 301 -9.24 21.74 -13.96
CA SER A 301 -9.78 20.81 -14.96
C SER A 301 -10.47 19.61 -14.30
N THR A 302 -11.74 19.79 -13.93
CA THR A 302 -12.65 18.74 -13.44
C THR A 302 -13.10 17.73 -14.52
N ALA A 303 -12.42 17.69 -15.67
CA ALA A 303 -12.74 16.77 -16.76
C ALA A 303 -11.91 15.48 -16.64
N SER A 304 -12.59 14.39 -16.28
CA SER A 304 -12.16 13.02 -16.52
C SER A 304 -11.84 12.84 -18.01
N THR A 305 -10.60 13.10 -18.42
CA THR A 305 -10.12 12.84 -19.77
C THR A 305 -9.83 11.34 -19.88
N GLY A 306 -10.85 10.59 -20.31
CA GLY A 306 -10.78 9.64 -21.43
C GLY A 306 -9.85 8.42 -21.36
N THR A 307 -9.02 8.23 -20.33
CA THR A 307 -8.13 7.06 -20.24
C THR A 307 -8.70 6.00 -19.31
N GLY A 308 -9.67 5.23 -19.83
CA GLY A 308 -9.96 3.86 -19.41
C GLY A 308 -10.19 3.61 -17.92
N GLY A 309 -11.38 3.97 -17.42
CA GLY A 309 -12.06 3.32 -16.27
C GLY A 309 -11.33 3.22 -14.91
N HIS A 310 -10.16 3.85 -14.76
CA HIS A 310 -9.34 3.82 -13.55
C HIS A 310 -9.49 5.11 -12.76
N LEU A 311 -9.41 4.99 -11.43
CA LEU A 311 -9.52 6.12 -10.52
C LEU A 311 -8.25 6.97 -10.61
N GLY A 312 -8.39 8.27 -10.91
CA GLY A 312 -7.28 9.23 -10.86
C GLY A 312 -6.77 9.47 -9.43
N ILE A 313 -5.74 10.29 -9.26
CA ILE A 313 -5.26 10.73 -7.93
C ILE A 313 -5.10 12.26 -7.94
N ILE A 314 -5.30 12.90 -6.79
CA ILE A 314 -4.91 14.29 -6.56
C ILE A 314 -3.78 14.29 -5.52
N LEU A 315 -2.73 15.11 -5.70
CA LEU A 315 -1.69 15.25 -4.69
C LEU A 315 -2.19 16.20 -3.58
N GLY A 316 -1.98 15.83 -2.32
CA GLY A 316 -2.25 16.73 -1.20
C GLY A 316 -1.24 17.86 -1.13
N ASP A 317 -1.58 18.92 -0.38
CA ASP A 317 -0.80 20.16 -0.30
C ASP A 317 0.54 20.05 0.48
N ASP A 318 0.96 18.85 0.86
CA ASP A 318 2.21 18.63 1.60
C ASP A 318 3.40 18.69 0.64
N GLY A 319 4.34 19.62 0.86
CA GLY A 319 5.55 19.73 0.05
C GLY A 319 6.33 18.41 -0.07
N GLN A 320 6.31 17.58 0.98
CA GLN A 320 7.00 16.29 0.99
C GLN A 320 6.42 15.30 -0.02
N ILE A 321 5.09 15.27 -0.23
CA ILE A 321 4.50 14.35 -1.22
C ILE A 321 4.95 14.72 -2.64
N HIS A 322 5.03 16.01 -2.94
CA HIS A 322 5.51 16.48 -4.24
C HIS A 322 6.96 16.08 -4.50
N GLU A 323 7.82 16.14 -3.49
CA GLU A 323 9.22 15.71 -3.60
C GLU A 323 9.34 14.20 -3.83
N VAL A 324 8.60 13.37 -3.08
CA VAL A 324 8.60 11.91 -3.26
C VAL A 324 8.08 11.54 -4.65
N VAL A 325 6.97 12.14 -5.10
CA VAL A 325 6.41 11.90 -6.43
C VAL A 325 7.39 12.31 -7.52
N LYS A 326 8.02 13.48 -7.40
CA LYS A 326 9.05 13.95 -8.34
C LYS A 326 10.24 12.98 -8.39
N ALA A 327 10.72 12.52 -7.24
CA ALA A 327 11.81 11.53 -7.16
C ALA A 327 11.43 10.19 -7.79
N TYR A 328 10.20 9.72 -7.54
CA TYR A 328 9.65 8.48 -8.12
C TYR A 328 9.61 8.58 -9.65
N LEU A 329 9.01 9.64 -10.18
CA LEU A 329 8.87 9.87 -11.62
C LEU A 329 10.23 10.04 -12.31
N LYS A 330 11.17 10.76 -11.70
CA LYS A 330 12.54 10.89 -12.20
C LYS A 330 13.19 9.52 -12.36
N LYS A 331 13.08 8.66 -11.35
CA LYS A 331 13.66 7.31 -11.41
C LYS A 331 12.92 6.40 -12.37
N TRP A 332 11.60 6.44 -12.39
CA TRP A 332 10.78 5.66 -13.32
C TRP A 332 11.09 5.98 -14.78
N LYS A 333 11.16 7.27 -15.14
CA LYS A 333 11.55 7.74 -16.48
C LYS A 333 12.96 7.28 -16.87
N LYS A 334 13.91 7.28 -15.92
CA LYS A 334 15.27 6.74 -16.12
C LYS A 334 15.24 5.23 -16.42
N LEU A 335 14.39 4.45 -15.74
CA LEU A 335 14.23 3.01 -15.99
C LEU A 335 13.60 2.70 -17.35
N LYS A 336 12.71 3.57 -17.85
CA LYS A 336 12.09 3.44 -19.18
C LYS A 336 13.05 3.75 -20.35
N GLY A 337 14.32 4.10 -20.07
CA GLY A 337 15.27 4.51 -21.11
C GLY A 337 15.04 5.93 -21.63
N GLY A 338 14.27 6.75 -20.91
CA GLY A 338 14.10 8.15 -21.25
C GLY A 338 15.44 8.86 -21.17
N LYS A 339 15.92 9.40 -22.31
CA LYS A 339 16.98 10.42 -22.29
C LYS A 339 16.47 11.55 -21.41
N LEU A 340 16.99 11.69 -20.18
CA LEU A 340 16.82 12.95 -19.47
C LEU A 340 17.51 13.99 -20.34
N SER A 341 16.72 14.84 -21.00
CA SER A 341 17.22 16.12 -21.46
C SER A 341 17.93 16.74 -20.27
N THR A 342 19.24 16.88 -20.37
CA THR A 342 20.00 17.75 -19.51
C THR A 342 19.45 19.14 -19.77
N MET A 343 18.42 19.53 -19.03
CA MET A 343 18.14 20.94 -18.82
C MET A 343 19.41 21.46 -18.13
N ARG A 344 20.33 21.98 -18.94
CA ARG A 344 21.33 22.93 -18.50
C ARG A 344 20.52 24.13 -18.01
N THR A 345 20.09 24.11 -16.75
CA THR A 345 19.91 25.33 -15.99
C THR A 345 21.31 25.90 -15.84
N SER A 346 21.73 26.67 -16.85
CA SER A 346 22.76 27.69 -16.72
C SER A 346 22.23 28.73 -15.74
N GLY A 347 22.44 28.43 -14.47
CA GLY A 347 21.96 29.19 -13.33
C GLY A 347 22.59 28.57 -12.10
N ALA A 348 23.85 28.94 -11.86
CA ALA A 348 24.56 28.64 -10.64
C ALA A 348 23.90 29.41 -9.48
N THR A 349 22.77 28.90 -9.01
CA THR A 349 22.35 29.09 -7.63
C THR A 349 22.63 27.77 -6.94
N THR A 350 23.63 27.79 -6.07
CA THR A 350 23.88 26.81 -5.01
C THR A 350 22.62 26.67 -4.16
N ASP A 351 21.62 25.96 -4.66
CA ASP A 351 20.51 25.51 -3.86
C ASP A 351 20.93 24.15 -3.29
N ASN A 352 21.42 24.21 -2.05
CA ASN A 352 21.87 23.06 -1.26
C ASN A 352 20.71 22.11 -0.89
N SER A 353 19.57 22.21 -1.58
CA SER A 353 18.41 21.32 -1.49
C SER A 353 18.76 19.95 -2.06
N GLN A 354 19.42 19.20 -1.20
CA GLN A 354 19.64 17.77 -1.14
C GLN A 354 18.46 16.94 -1.74
N ALA A 355 18.39 16.83 -3.06
CA ALA A 355 17.33 16.11 -3.76
C ALA A 355 17.20 14.65 -3.30
N LEU A 356 15.97 14.19 -3.06
CA LEU A 356 15.66 12.83 -2.65
C LEU A 356 15.96 11.81 -3.77
N GLU A 357 16.54 10.65 -3.41
CA GLU A 357 16.89 9.58 -4.34
C GLU A 357 16.31 8.23 -3.92
N ILE A 358 15.14 7.87 -4.44
CA ILE A 358 14.49 6.59 -4.10
C ILE A 358 15.31 5.40 -4.64
N GLU A 359 15.71 4.44 -3.79
CA GLU A 359 16.49 3.25 -4.21
C GLU A 359 15.61 2.17 -4.88
N LYS A 360 14.42 1.89 -4.35
CA LYS A 360 13.51 0.85 -4.86
C LYS A 360 12.12 1.43 -5.07
N LEU A 361 11.60 1.27 -6.28
CA LEU A 361 10.27 1.78 -6.66
C LEU A 361 9.16 0.78 -6.36
N ASP A 362 9.45 -0.52 -6.29
CA ASP A 362 8.42 -1.56 -6.13
C ASP A 362 7.70 -1.45 -4.78
N ASP A 363 8.43 -1.24 -3.68
CA ASP A 363 7.83 -1.08 -2.34
C ASP A 363 6.80 0.07 -2.32
N LEU A 364 7.14 1.22 -2.88
CA LEU A 364 6.24 2.38 -2.99
C LEU A 364 5.09 2.14 -3.97
N ALA A 365 5.37 1.47 -5.10
CA ALA A 365 4.35 1.14 -6.08
C ALA A 365 3.29 0.20 -5.48
N ASP A 366 3.74 -0.80 -4.70
CA ASP A 366 2.89 -1.83 -4.11
C ASP A 366 1.91 -1.23 -3.09
N CYS A 367 2.38 -0.40 -2.16
CA CYS A 367 1.49 0.20 -1.16
C CYS A 367 0.44 1.13 -1.76
N LEU A 368 0.82 1.96 -2.75
CA LEU A 368 -0.12 2.88 -3.40
C LEU A 368 -1.12 2.12 -4.28
N LEU A 369 -0.64 1.17 -5.05
CA LEU A 369 -1.51 0.41 -5.96
C LEU A 369 -2.47 -0.50 -5.22
N GLN A 370 -2.07 -1.05 -4.07
CA GLN A 370 -2.98 -1.73 -3.14
C GLN A 370 -4.13 -0.81 -2.73
N GLY A 371 -3.82 0.42 -2.30
CA GLY A 371 -4.83 1.39 -1.86
C GLY A 371 -5.79 1.81 -2.97
N ILE A 372 -5.26 2.16 -4.15
CA ILE A 372 -6.07 2.55 -5.31
C ILE A 372 -6.94 1.40 -5.80
N THR A 373 -6.39 0.19 -5.91
CA THR A 373 -7.17 -0.96 -6.37
C THR A 373 -8.28 -1.31 -5.39
N TRP A 374 -8.03 -1.19 -4.08
CA TRP A 374 -9.07 -1.36 -3.09
C TRP A 374 -10.19 -0.31 -3.24
N LEU A 375 -9.85 0.96 -3.47
CA LEU A 375 -10.84 2.00 -3.75
C LEU A 375 -11.65 1.72 -5.04
N GLU A 376 -11.00 1.21 -6.09
CA GLU A 376 -11.69 0.77 -7.32
C GLU A 376 -12.70 -0.35 -7.05
N TRP A 377 -12.36 -1.31 -6.18
CA TRP A 377 -13.28 -2.36 -5.75
C TRP A 377 -14.46 -1.81 -4.99
N GLN A 378 -14.23 -0.91 -4.03
CA GLN A 378 -15.30 -0.29 -3.25
C GLN A 378 -16.23 0.52 -4.16
N ASN A 379 -15.68 1.31 -5.09
CA ASN A 379 -16.46 2.06 -6.06
C ASN A 379 -17.33 1.12 -6.91
N THR A 380 -16.73 0.04 -7.42
CA THR A 380 -17.45 -0.94 -8.25
C THR A 380 -18.53 -1.66 -7.48
N LEU A 381 -18.23 -2.12 -6.25
CA LEU A 381 -19.18 -2.81 -5.38
C LEU A 381 -20.41 -1.95 -5.11
N GLN A 382 -20.20 -0.68 -4.75
CA GLN A 382 -21.29 0.23 -4.46
C GLN A 382 -22.08 0.65 -5.72
N ASN A 383 -21.41 0.79 -6.87
CA ASN A 383 -22.10 1.06 -8.13
C ASN A 383 -22.99 -0.12 -8.55
N VAL A 384 -22.51 -1.35 -8.42
CA VAL A 384 -23.31 -2.56 -8.67
C VAL A 384 -24.46 -2.68 -7.68
N ALA A 385 -24.24 -2.32 -6.41
CA ALA A 385 -25.30 -2.32 -5.40
C ALA A 385 -26.41 -1.30 -5.70
N ARG A 386 -26.06 -0.11 -6.24
CA ARG A 386 -27.04 0.94 -6.59
C ARG A 386 -27.73 0.73 -7.94
N HIS A 387 -27.01 0.26 -8.95
CA HIS A 387 -27.46 0.26 -10.34
C HIS A 387 -27.61 -1.15 -10.93
N GLY A 388 -27.31 -2.20 -10.17
CA GLY A 388 -27.41 -3.58 -10.63
C GLY A 388 -26.29 -3.98 -11.59
N PHE A 389 -26.53 -5.03 -12.36
CA PHE A 389 -25.55 -5.65 -13.26
C PHE A 389 -25.14 -4.75 -14.43
N ASP A 390 -26.05 -3.89 -14.90
CA ASP A 390 -25.87 -3.14 -16.15
C ASP A 390 -24.61 -2.25 -16.13
N VAL A 391 -24.26 -1.71 -14.96
CA VAL A 391 -23.09 -0.83 -14.77
C VAL A 391 -21.74 -1.53 -14.99
N VAL A 392 -21.71 -2.87 -14.93
CA VAL A 392 -20.51 -3.70 -15.11
C VAL A 392 -20.59 -4.67 -16.27
N SER A 393 -21.73 -4.72 -16.97
CA SER A 393 -21.98 -5.63 -18.11
C SER A 393 -20.85 -5.59 -19.15
N SER A 394 -20.43 -4.39 -19.56
CA SER A 394 -19.34 -4.17 -20.53
C SER A 394 -17.96 -4.67 -20.05
N LYS A 395 -17.71 -4.69 -18.74
CA LYS A 395 -16.45 -5.15 -18.14
C LYS A 395 -16.45 -6.67 -17.89
N ILE A 396 -17.63 -7.25 -17.74
CA ILE A 396 -17.79 -8.67 -17.42
C ILE A 396 -17.86 -9.52 -18.70
N GLY A 397 -18.37 -8.98 -19.80
CA GLY A 397 -18.56 -9.71 -21.05
C GLY A 397 -19.59 -10.83 -20.96
N ASP A 398 -19.84 -11.48 -22.10
CA ASP A 398 -20.89 -12.48 -22.28
C ASP A 398 -20.59 -13.88 -21.69
#